data_AF-A0AAD7JIB9-F1
#
_entry.id   AF-A0AAD7JIB9-F1
#
_cell.length_a   1.000
_cell.length_b   1.000
_cell.length_c   1.000
_cell.angle_alpha   90.00
_cell.angle_beta   90.00
_cell.angle_gamma   90.00
#
_symmetry.space_group_name_H-M   'P 1'
#
loop_
_entity.id
_entity.type
_entity.pdbx_description
1 polymer ?
#
loop_
_entity_poly.entity_id
_entity_poly.type
_entity_poly.pdbx_seq_one_letter_code
_entity_poly.pdbx_strand_id
1 'polypeptide(L)'
;KCDDEYWEHPTHPFQQPPGLLSKVTFFNKILRLSHMLAWSLKLLYSLNKTRAVFDLDDTFETPLVAELDSALNNWYEGIPEHLKWDPQRQDLVFFNQSVALHCKYHHLQIYIHRRFIPSLRKSGPTVSGLPSLAVCTSAARACANMVDIQRRRTNVPTMINMLPAFTAGIVLLLNVWSSKRMGMMADPSREMVNVQKCMEVVQLCEDR
;
A
#
# COMPACT_ATOMS: atom_id res chain seq x y z
N LYS A 1 8.71 9.74 21.17
CA LYS A 1 7.83 8.57 20.90
C LYS A 1 8.10 7.60 22.04
N CYS A 2 7.12 7.34 22.88
CA CYS A 2 7.27 6.56 24.10
C CYS A 2 6.17 5.51 24.11
N ASP A 3 6.55 4.26 24.29
CA ASP A 3 5.59 3.17 24.47
C ASP A 3 4.84 3.37 25.80
N ASP A 4 3.61 2.87 25.86
CA ASP A 4 2.68 2.99 26.98
C ASP A 4 3.23 2.38 28.27
N GLU A 5 4.00 1.30 28.15
CA GLU A 5 4.72 0.66 29.27
C GLU A 5 5.68 1.59 30.03
N TYR A 6 6.05 2.75 29.46
CA TYR A 6 6.94 3.73 30.09
C TYR A 6 6.25 5.06 30.44
N TRP A 7 4.93 5.17 30.30
CA TRP A 7 4.22 6.40 30.64
C TRP A 7 4.25 6.71 32.15
N GLU A 8 4.15 5.67 32.98
CA GLU A 8 4.11 5.77 34.44
C GLU A 8 5.47 5.53 35.12
N HIS A 9 6.59 5.59 34.37
CA HIS A 9 7.91 5.34 34.93
C HIS A 9 8.21 6.32 36.09
N PRO A 10 8.59 5.83 37.29
CA PRO A 10 8.63 6.65 38.51
C PRO A 10 9.62 7.81 38.44
N THR A 11 10.71 7.68 37.67
CA THR A 11 11.74 8.72 37.54
C THR A 11 11.78 9.41 36.17
N HIS A 12 11.20 8.79 35.14
CA HIS A 12 11.32 9.24 33.74
C HIS A 12 10.00 9.01 32.99
N PRO A 13 8.89 9.60 33.46
CA PRO A 13 7.57 9.37 32.86
C PRO A 13 7.55 9.87 31.42
N PHE A 14 6.86 9.13 30.54
CA PHE A 14 6.73 9.42 29.10
C PHE A 14 8.06 9.44 28.31
N GLN A 15 9.10 8.78 28.81
CA GLN A 15 10.39 8.66 28.12
C GLN A 15 10.68 7.21 27.73
N GLN A 16 10.95 6.98 26.45
CA GLN A 16 11.46 5.69 25.99
C GLN A 16 12.89 5.52 26.54
N PRO A 17 13.22 4.39 27.17
CA PRO A 17 14.57 4.17 27.65
C PRO A 17 15.61 4.19 26.51
N PRO A 18 16.84 4.66 26.76
CA PRO A 18 17.90 4.66 25.76
C PRO A 18 18.19 3.25 25.22
N GLY A 19 18.32 3.14 23.90
CA GLY A 19 18.61 1.86 23.22
C GLY A 19 17.39 0.97 22.97
N LEU A 20 16.23 1.27 23.56
CA LEU A 20 14.98 0.53 23.32
C LEU A 20 14.18 1.14 22.17
N LEU A 21 13.90 0.30 21.17
CA LEU A 21 13.11 0.67 20.00
C LEU A 21 11.63 0.79 20.38
N SER A 22 10.99 1.88 19.94
CA SER A 22 9.58 2.12 20.24
C SER A 22 8.64 1.36 19.31
N LYS A 23 7.72 0.59 19.89
CA LYS A 23 6.62 -0.14 19.23
C LYS A 23 5.54 0.83 18.74
N VAL A 24 5.19 1.87 19.51
CA VAL A 24 4.18 2.88 19.12
C VAL A 24 4.61 3.72 17.92
N THR A 25 5.89 3.68 17.55
CA THR A 25 6.39 4.35 16.35
C THR A 25 5.70 3.84 15.07
N PHE A 26 5.37 2.55 15.01
CA PHE A 26 4.57 1.98 13.93
C PHE A 26 3.20 2.64 13.83
N PHE A 27 2.48 2.74 14.95
CA PHE A 27 1.14 3.33 15.00
C PHE A 27 1.13 4.79 14.52
N ASN A 28 2.13 5.56 14.94
CA ASN A 28 2.30 6.94 14.46
C ASN A 28 2.52 7.01 12.94
N LYS A 29 3.27 6.07 12.37
CA LYS A 29 3.56 6.03 10.93
C LYS A 29 2.35 5.62 10.11
N ILE A 30 1.61 4.60 10.55
CA ILE A 30 0.42 4.12 9.84
C ILE A 30 -0.74 5.12 9.92
N LEU A 31 -0.87 5.89 11.00
CA LEU A 31 -1.81 7.01 11.08
C LEU A 31 -1.53 8.09 10.03
N ARG A 32 -0.26 8.45 9.82
CA ARG A 32 0.12 9.40 8.77
C ARG A 32 -0.23 8.89 7.38
N LEU A 33 0.03 7.63 7.07
CA LEU A 33 -0.44 7.02 5.80
C LEU A 33 -1.96 7.05 5.67
N SER A 34 -2.69 6.78 6.76
CA SER A 34 -4.15 6.77 6.74
C SER A 34 -4.72 8.16 6.48
N HIS A 35 -4.10 9.19 7.04
CA HIS A 35 -4.40 10.59 6.69
C HIS A 35 -4.14 10.85 5.20
N MET A 36 -2.98 10.45 4.67
CA MET A 36 -2.68 10.63 3.24
C MET A 36 -3.68 9.89 2.33
N LEU A 37 -4.11 8.70 2.71
CA LEU A 37 -5.16 7.96 2.02
C LEU A 37 -6.49 8.72 2.04
N ALA A 38 -6.91 9.23 3.21
CA ALA A 38 -8.15 10.00 3.32
C ALA A 38 -8.11 11.28 2.46
N TRP A 39 -6.97 11.98 2.45
CA TRP A 39 -6.74 13.15 1.59
C TRP A 39 -6.76 12.78 0.11
N SER A 40 -6.05 11.71 -0.29
CA SER A 40 -6.05 11.20 -1.67
C SER A 40 -7.46 10.83 -2.14
N LEU A 41 -8.27 10.21 -1.27
CA LEU A 41 -9.66 9.88 -1.57
C LEU A 41 -10.51 11.13 -1.83
N LYS A 42 -10.37 12.16 -0.98
CA LYS A 42 -11.09 13.43 -1.17
C LYS A 42 -10.67 14.13 -2.47
N LEU A 43 -9.37 14.26 -2.70
CA LEU A 43 -8.84 15.01 -3.83
C LEU A 43 -9.08 14.32 -5.18
N LEU A 44 -8.91 13.00 -5.25
CA LEU A 44 -9.03 12.25 -6.51
C LEU A 44 -10.44 11.75 -6.77
N TYR A 45 -11.22 11.38 -5.75
CA TYR A 45 -12.50 10.70 -5.98
C TYR A 45 -13.71 11.56 -5.63
N SER A 46 -13.60 12.51 -4.69
CA SER A 46 -14.71 13.40 -4.33
C SER A 46 -14.74 14.66 -5.20
N LEU A 47 -13.63 15.37 -5.32
CA LEU A 47 -13.57 16.60 -6.14
C LEU A 47 -13.88 16.31 -7.61
N ASN A 48 -13.50 15.14 -8.12
CA ASN A 48 -13.82 14.74 -9.49
C ASN A 48 -15.32 14.55 -9.74
N LYS A 49 -16.12 14.08 -8.78
CA LYS A 49 -17.58 14.01 -8.94
C LYS A 49 -18.17 15.41 -9.10
N THR A 50 -17.71 16.35 -8.29
CA THR A 50 -18.12 17.75 -8.39
C THR A 50 -17.67 18.36 -9.71
N ARG A 51 -16.43 18.11 -10.15
CA ARG A 51 -15.90 18.60 -11.43
C ARG A 51 -16.67 18.06 -12.64
N ALA A 52 -17.03 16.78 -12.64
CA ALA A 52 -17.84 16.18 -13.69
C ALA A 52 -19.26 16.79 -13.77
N VAL A 53 -19.82 17.23 -12.63
CA VAL A 53 -21.11 17.95 -12.60
C VAL A 53 -21.00 19.36 -13.18
N PHE A 54 -19.83 20.00 -13.05
CA PHE A 54 -19.60 21.39 -13.47
C PHE A 54 -18.72 21.53 -14.72
N ASP A 55 -18.46 20.44 -15.45
CA ASP A 55 -17.64 20.39 -16.67
C ASP A 55 -16.27 21.08 -16.52
N LEU A 56 -15.62 20.87 -15.36
CA LEU A 56 -14.30 21.42 -15.07
C LEU A 56 -13.19 20.53 -15.63
N ASP A 57 -12.20 21.16 -16.27
CA ASP A 57 -11.08 20.49 -16.95
C ASP A 57 -10.16 19.66 -16.02
N ASP A 58 -9.58 18.59 -16.59
CA ASP A 58 -8.76 17.56 -15.94
C ASP A 58 -7.26 17.93 -15.85
N THR A 59 -6.86 19.13 -16.29
CA THR A 59 -5.46 19.60 -16.28
C THR A 59 -4.77 19.58 -14.91
N PHE A 60 -5.53 19.55 -13.82
CA PHE A 60 -5.00 19.45 -12.45
C PHE A 60 -4.54 18.04 -12.05
N GLU A 61 -4.94 16.98 -12.77
CA GLU A 61 -4.72 15.60 -12.32
C GLU A 61 -3.23 15.24 -12.26
N THR A 62 -2.47 15.60 -13.30
CA THR A 62 -1.03 15.34 -13.39
C THR A 62 -0.23 16.01 -12.25
N PRO A 63 -0.32 17.33 -12.00
CA PRO A 63 0.41 17.95 -10.89
C PRO A 63 -0.05 17.43 -9.53
N LEU A 64 -1.34 17.11 -9.36
CA LEU A 64 -1.84 16.52 -8.12
C LEU A 64 -1.24 15.14 -7.85
N VAL A 65 -1.14 14.28 -8.87
CA VAL A 65 -0.51 12.95 -8.72
C VAL A 65 0.97 13.09 -8.36
N ALA A 66 1.70 14.00 -9.01
CA ALA A 66 3.09 14.25 -8.70
C ALA A 66 3.30 14.71 -7.23
N GLU A 67 2.42 15.58 -6.73
CA GLU A 67 2.44 16.03 -5.33
C GLU A 67 2.17 14.88 -4.35
N LEU A 68 1.18 14.04 -4.66
CA LEU A 68 0.84 12.87 -3.84
C LEU A 68 1.98 11.83 -3.81
N ASP A 69 2.62 11.58 -4.95
CA ASP A 69 3.78 10.68 -5.05
C ASP A 69 4.99 11.23 -4.27
N SER A 70 5.25 12.54 -4.37
CA SER A 70 6.30 13.22 -3.61
C SER A 70 6.06 13.10 -2.10
N ALA A 71 4.84 13.40 -1.63
CA ALA A 71 4.47 13.25 -0.23
C ALA A 71 4.63 11.81 0.26
N LEU A 72 4.29 10.83 -0.58
CA LEU A 72 4.38 9.41 -0.25
C LEU A 72 5.84 8.92 -0.17
N ASN A 73 6.71 9.41 -1.05
CA ASN A 73 8.15 9.16 -0.99
C ASN A 73 8.79 9.79 0.25
N ASN A 74 8.45 11.05 0.56
CA ASN A 74 8.92 11.71 1.79
C ASN A 74 8.50 10.94 3.06
N TRP A 75 7.29 10.38 3.07
CA TRP A 75 6.85 9.54 4.18
C TRP A 75 7.69 8.25 4.29
N TYR A 76 8.02 7.63 3.16
CA TYR A 76 8.81 6.40 3.06
C TYR A 76 10.25 6.60 3.54
N GLU A 77 10.90 7.69 3.12
CA GLU A 77 12.25 8.04 3.57
C GLU A 77 12.32 8.25 5.09
N GLY A 78 11.23 8.73 5.70
CA GLY A 78 11.17 8.93 7.14
C GLY A 78 10.94 7.65 7.96
N ILE A 79 10.84 6.45 7.36
CA ILE A 79 10.63 5.20 8.10
C ILE A 79 11.89 4.89 8.94
N PRO A 80 11.76 4.67 10.26
CA PRO A 80 12.90 4.35 11.11
C PRO A 80 13.44 2.96 10.80
N GLU A 81 14.73 2.75 11.07
CA GLU A 81 15.48 1.54 10.68
C GLU A 81 14.81 0.23 11.11
N HIS A 82 14.23 0.19 12.31
CA HIS A 82 13.57 -1.01 12.83
C HIS A 82 12.24 -1.34 12.16
N LEU A 83 11.66 -0.40 11.39
CA LEU A 83 10.42 -0.60 10.64
C LEU A 83 10.65 -0.69 9.13
N LYS A 84 11.87 -0.47 8.64
CA LYS A 84 12.21 -0.70 7.24
C LYS A 84 12.04 -2.18 6.90
N TRP A 85 11.58 -2.41 5.67
CA TRP A 85 11.38 -3.75 5.13
C TRP A 85 12.68 -4.56 5.19
N ASP A 86 12.63 -5.64 5.97
CA ASP A 86 13.67 -6.65 6.06
C ASP A 86 12.98 -8.02 6.19
N PRO A 87 13.05 -8.89 5.16
CA PRO A 87 12.42 -10.20 5.20
C PRO A 87 13.03 -11.14 6.26
N GLN A 88 14.25 -10.87 6.70
CA GLN A 88 15.02 -11.69 7.65
C GLN A 88 14.97 -11.14 9.09
N ARG A 89 14.24 -10.05 9.34
CA ARG A 89 14.12 -9.44 10.66
C ARG A 89 13.68 -10.45 11.71
N GLN A 90 14.50 -10.67 12.73
CA GLN A 90 14.26 -11.69 13.76
C GLN A 90 13.13 -11.30 14.72
N ASP A 91 13.07 -10.03 15.11
CA ASP A 91 11.98 -9.52 15.94
C ASP A 91 10.65 -9.56 15.15
N LEU A 92 9.77 -10.49 15.54
CA LEU A 92 8.49 -10.71 14.87
C LEU A 92 7.51 -9.54 15.05
N VAL A 93 7.62 -8.76 16.12
CA VAL A 93 6.76 -7.58 16.33
C VAL A 93 7.12 -6.53 15.28
N PHE A 94 8.40 -6.17 15.20
CA PHE A 94 8.86 -5.19 14.22
C PHE A 94 8.76 -5.69 12.78
N PHE A 95 8.95 -6.99 12.55
CA PHE A 95 8.71 -7.62 11.25
C PHE A 95 7.25 -7.45 10.81
N ASN A 96 6.28 -7.81 11.65
CA ASN A 96 4.86 -7.66 11.32
C ASN A 96 4.46 -6.20 11.14
N GLN A 97 4.97 -5.30 11.98
CA GLN A 97 4.75 -3.86 11.85
C GLN A 97 5.31 -3.33 10.52
N SER A 98 6.50 -3.79 10.12
CA SER A 98 7.11 -3.43 8.84
C SER A 98 6.27 -3.91 7.66
N VAL A 99 5.85 -5.19 7.65
CA VAL A 99 4.96 -5.73 6.60
C VAL A 99 3.70 -4.88 6.47
N ALA A 100 3.01 -4.60 7.59
CA ALA A 100 1.78 -3.82 7.58
C ALA A 100 1.98 -2.41 7.02
N LEU A 101 3.06 -1.76 7.44
CA LEU A 101 3.40 -0.40 7.04
C LEU A 101 3.73 -0.31 5.54
N HIS A 102 4.51 -1.25 5.02
CA HIS A 102 4.87 -1.31 3.59
C HIS A 102 3.71 -1.77 2.70
N CYS A 103 2.88 -2.72 3.15
CA CYS A 103 1.66 -3.09 2.43
C CYS A 103 0.69 -1.91 2.31
N LYS A 104 0.52 -1.13 3.39
CA LYS A 104 -0.31 0.08 3.37
C LYS A 104 0.26 1.16 2.44
N TYR A 105 1.59 1.31 2.38
CA TYR A 105 2.26 2.20 1.43
C TYR A 105 1.96 1.81 -0.02
N HIS A 106 2.18 0.55 -0.40
CA HIS A 106 1.89 0.06 -1.76
C HIS A 106 0.40 0.13 -2.09
N HIS A 107 -0.46 -0.09 -1.10
CA HIS A 107 -1.90 0.09 -1.25
C HIS A 107 -2.24 1.52 -1.63
N LEU A 108 -1.64 2.51 -0.97
CA LEU A 108 -1.84 3.93 -1.28
C LEU A 108 -1.29 4.28 -2.67
N GLN A 109 -0.12 3.77 -3.07
CA GLN A 109 0.39 3.93 -4.45
C GLN A 109 -0.63 3.43 -5.48
N ILE A 110 -1.19 2.23 -5.27
CA ILE A 110 -2.25 1.70 -6.14
C ILE A 110 -3.46 2.62 -6.16
N TYR A 111 -3.90 3.15 -5.02
CA TYR A 111 -5.05 4.06 -4.97
C TYR A 111 -4.86 5.36 -5.77
N ILE A 112 -3.66 5.94 -5.71
CA ILE A 112 -3.31 7.16 -6.43
C ILE A 112 -3.34 6.90 -7.94
N HIS A 113 -2.73 5.80 -8.38
CA HIS A 113 -2.48 5.53 -9.80
C HIS A 113 -3.61 4.77 -10.52
N ARG A 114 -4.41 3.94 -9.83
CA ARG A 114 -5.38 3.03 -10.48
C ARG A 114 -6.43 3.73 -11.33
N ARG A 115 -6.79 4.97 -11.00
CA ARG A 115 -7.79 5.75 -11.74
C ARG A 115 -7.30 6.20 -13.11
N PHE A 116 -6.00 6.13 -13.38
CA PHE A 116 -5.38 6.47 -14.66
C PHE A 116 -5.17 5.23 -15.54
N ILE A 117 -5.58 4.05 -15.06
CA ILE A 117 -5.55 2.81 -15.85
C ILE A 117 -6.77 2.80 -16.79
N PRO A 118 -6.59 2.75 -18.12
CA PRO A 118 -7.69 2.88 -19.08
C PRO A 118 -8.72 1.76 -18.97
N SER A 119 -8.30 0.53 -18.68
CA SER A 119 -9.20 -0.62 -18.48
C SER A 119 -10.07 -0.51 -17.22
N LEU A 120 -9.79 0.46 -16.35
CA LEU A 120 -10.58 0.77 -15.15
C LEU A 120 -11.44 2.03 -15.29
N ARG A 121 -11.34 2.80 -16.38
CA ARG A 121 -12.19 3.97 -16.64
C ARG A 121 -13.47 3.57 -17.39
N LYS A 122 -14.63 4.11 -16.99
CA LYS A 122 -15.90 3.98 -17.72
C LYS A 122 -16.03 4.96 -18.90
N SER A 123 -15.31 6.09 -18.88
CA SER A 123 -15.27 7.12 -19.94
C SER A 123 -14.21 8.19 -19.59
N GLY A 124 -13.48 8.73 -20.58
CA GLY A 124 -12.56 9.88 -20.41
C GLY A 124 -11.27 9.79 -21.24
N PRO A 125 -10.58 10.93 -21.53
CA PRO A 125 -9.47 10.99 -22.47
C PRO A 125 -8.23 10.22 -22.00
N THR A 126 -7.50 9.70 -22.98
CA THR A 126 -6.28 8.89 -22.85
C THR A 126 -5.08 9.73 -22.44
N VAL A 127 -4.93 10.03 -21.14
CA VAL A 127 -3.58 10.16 -20.59
C VAL A 127 -2.94 8.78 -20.70
N SER A 128 -1.75 8.67 -21.28
CA SER A 128 -1.04 7.39 -21.45
C SER A 128 -1.01 6.65 -20.11
N GLY A 129 -1.87 5.64 -19.95
CA GLY A 129 -2.04 4.92 -18.69
C GLY A 129 -1.00 3.83 -18.44
N LEU A 130 -0.04 3.70 -19.35
CA LEU A 130 1.06 2.74 -19.26
C LEU A 130 1.96 2.98 -18.02
N PRO A 131 2.35 4.21 -17.66
CA PRO A 131 3.12 4.47 -16.44
C PRO A 131 2.33 4.09 -15.17
N SER A 132 1.06 4.47 -15.07
CA SER A 132 0.23 4.17 -13.89
C SER A 132 -0.06 2.68 -13.73
N LEU A 133 -0.25 1.94 -14.83
CA LEU A 133 -0.39 0.48 -14.77
C LEU A 133 0.91 -0.18 -14.29
N ALA A 134 2.07 0.28 -14.77
CA ALA A 134 3.37 -0.23 -14.34
C ALA A 134 3.62 0.03 -12.84
N VAL A 135 3.32 1.23 -12.35
CA VAL A 135 3.42 1.60 -10.93
C VAL A 135 2.50 0.71 -10.07
N CYS A 136 1.22 0.61 -10.42
CA CYS A 136 0.27 -0.24 -9.71
C CYS A 136 0.72 -1.70 -9.69
N THR A 137 1.18 -2.23 -10.82
CA THR A 137 1.62 -3.63 -10.93
C THR A 137 2.87 -3.89 -10.09
N SER A 138 3.84 -2.98 -10.10
CA SER A 138 5.04 -3.07 -9.25
C SER A 138 4.67 -3.08 -7.76
N ALA A 139 3.82 -2.14 -7.33
CA ALA A 139 3.31 -2.06 -5.96
C ALA A 139 2.54 -3.32 -5.56
N ALA A 140 1.72 -3.87 -6.46
CA ALA A 140 0.95 -5.09 -6.22
C ALA A 140 1.86 -6.31 -6.04
N ARG A 141 2.91 -6.48 -6.87
CA ARG A 141 3.89 -7.57 -6.71
C ARG A 141 4.66 -7.45 -5.39
N ALA A 142 5.06 -6.23 -5.02
CA ALA A 142 5.73 -5.98 -3.74
C ALA A 142 4.84 -6.37 -2.56
N CYS A 143 3.57 -5.93 -2.57
CA CYS A 143 2.58 -6.30 -1.56
C CYS A 143 2.40 -7.83 -1.48
N ALA A 144 2.18 -8.50 -2.62
CA ALA A 144 1.99 -9.96 -2.69
C ALA A 144 3.17 -10.74 -2.08
N ASN A 145 4.39 -10.31 -2.37
CA ASN A 145 5.60 -10.94 -1.82
C ASN A 145 5.73 -10.70 -0.30
N MET A 146 5.47 -9.48 0.17
CA MET A 146 5.57 -9.16 1.60
C MET A 146 4.56 -9.96 2.44
N VAL A 147 3.30 -10.03 2.00
CA VAL A 147 2.26 -10.77 2.72
C VAL A 147 2.48 -12.29 2.66
N ASP A 148 3.04 -12.82 1.57
CA ASP A 148 3.42 -14.23 1.47
C ASP A 148 4.56 -14.59 2.43
N ILE A 149 5.59 -13.74 2.52
CA ILE A 149 6.68 -13.93 3.49
C ILE A 149 6.13 -13.85 4.91
N GLN A 150 5.26 -12.88 5.20
CA GLN A 150 4.61 -12.77 6.51
C GLN A 150 3.85 -14.04 6.87
N ARG A 151 2.99 -14.50 5.95
CA ARG A 151 2.19 -15.71 6.09
C ARG A 151 3.06 -16.92 6.45
N ARG A 152 4.14 -17.15 5.69
CA ARG A 152 5.05 -18.28 5.89
C ARG A 152 5.81 -18.21 7.22
N ARG A 153 6.10 -17.00 7.71
CA ARG A 153 6.89 -16.81 8.93
C ARG A 153 6.07 -16.84 10.21
N THR A 154 4.85 -16.31 10.20
CA THR A 154 4.06 -16.15 11.43
C THR A 154 2.85 -17.06 11.47
N ASN A 155 2.31 -17.48 10.32
CA ASN A 155 1.07 -18.22 10.20
C ASN A 155 -0.11 -17.59 10.98
N VAL A 156 -0.05 -16.27 11.24
CA VAL A 156 -1.12 -15.53 11.92
C VAL A 156 -1.82 -14.64 10.89
N PRO A 157 -3.15 -14.79 10.73
CA PRO A 157 -3.95 -13.88 9.91
C PRO A 157 -3.77 -12.44 10.38
N THR A 158 -3.17 -11.61 9.51
CA THR A 158 -2.95 -10.20 9.80
C THR A 158 -4.00 -9.38 9.05
N MET A 159 -5.16 -9.18 9.68
CA MET A 159 -6.34 -8.51 9.08
C MET A 159 -6.02 -7.15 8.46
N ILE A 160 -5.03 -6.42 9.01
CA ILE A 160 -4.59 -5.13 8.49
C ILE A 160 -4.07 -5.20 7.04
N ASN A 161 -3.61 -6.39 6.62
CA ASN A 161 -3.04 -6.65 5.30
C ASN A 161 -4.04 -7.27 4.32
N MET A 162 -5.23 -7.66 4.77
CA MET A 162 -6.26 -8.28 3.93
C MET A 162 -6.65 -7.36 2.76
N LEU A 163 -7.00 -6.11 3.05
CA LEU A 163 -7.42 -5.16 2.01
C LEU A 163 -6.29 -4.79 1.02
N PRO A 164 -5.04 -4.53 1.46
CA PRO A 164 -3.89 -4.44 0.57
C PRO A 164 -3.69 -5.68 -0.32
N ALA A 165 -3.72 -6.88 0.25
CA ALA A 165 -3.54 -8.13 -0.50
C ALA A 165 -4.64 -8.34 -1.55
N PHE A 166 -5.90 -8.13 -1.16
CA PHE A 166 -7.05 -8.19 -2.06
C PHE A 166 -6.90 -7.19 -3.23
N THR A 167 -6.54 -5.94 -2.92
CA THR A 167 -6.36 -4.89 -3.92
C THR A 167 -5.21 -5.22 -4.88
N ALA A 168 -4.09 -5.74 -4.35
CA ALA A 168 -2.96 -6.19 -5.16
C ALA A 168 -3.34 -7.34 -6.09
N GLY A 169 -4.10 -8.32 -5.62
CA GLY A 169 -4.60 -9.43 -6.44
C GLY A 169 -5.42 -8.96 -7.64
N ILE A 170 -6.32 -7.99 -7.44
CA ILE A 170 -7.11 -7.39 -8.53
C ILE A 170 -6.21 -6.71 -9.57
N VAL A 171 -5.24 -5.91 -9.12
CA VAL A 171 -4.31 -5.21 -10.04
C VAL A 171 -3.50 -6.19 -10.87
N LEU A 172 -3.02 -7.28 -10.27
CA LEU A 172 -2.27 -8.32 -10.98
C LEU A 172 -3.14 -9.03 -12.04
N LEU A 173 -4.39 -9.35 -11.71
CA LEU A 173 -5.35 -9.90 -12.67
C LEU A 173 -5.62 -8.95 -13.84
N LEU A 174 -5.80 -7.67 -13.56
CA LEU A 174 -5.98 -6.63 -14.59
C LEU A 174 -4.76 -6.52 -15.50
N ASN A 175 -3.55 -6.63 -14.96
CA ASN A 175 -2.32 -6.63 -15.74
C ASN A 175 -2.24 -7.85 -16.67
N VAL A 176 -2.62 -9.05 -16.19
CA VAL A 176 -2.69 -10.27 -17.01
C VAL A 176 -3.71 -10.12 -18.14
N TRP A 177 -4.92 -9.62 -17.85
CA TRP A 177 -5.95 -9.42 -18.87
C TRP A 177 -5.57 -8.35 -19.89
N SER A 178 -4.97 -7.25 -19.44
CA SER A 178 -4.51 -6.18 -20.33
C SER A 178 -3.41 -6.69 -21.27
N SER A 179 -2.46 -7.47 -20.75
CA SER A 179 -1.39 -8.07 -21.55
C SER A 179 -1.92 -9.04 -22.60
N LYS A 180 -2.88 -9.90 -22.22
CA LYS A 180 -3.55 -10.82 -23.17
C LYS A 180 -4.26 -10.06 -24.28
N ARG A 181 -4.98 -8.99 -23.97
CA ARG A 181 -5.69 -8.16 -24.96
C ARG A 181 -4.74 -7.46 -25.94
N MET A 182 -3.55 -7.10 -25.47
CA MET A 182 -2.51 -6.46 -26.29
C MET A 182 -1.68 -7.46 -27.12
N GLY A 183 -2.01 -8.75 -27.09
CA GLY A 183 -1.25 -9.78 -27.82
C GLY A 183 0.18 -9.99 -27.29
N MET A 184 0.49 -9.49 -26.09
CA MET A 184 1.81 -9.67 -25.50
C MET A 184 1.91 -11.09 -24.91
N MET A 185 2.96 -11.83 -25.28
CA MET A 185 3.35 -13.11 -24.68
C MET A 185 3.96 -12.92 -23.28
N ALA A 186 3.36 -12.09 -22.42
CA ALA A 186 3.75 -12.08 -21.01
C ALA A 186 3.34 -13.44 -20.43
N ASP A 187 4.29 -14.23 -19.91
CA ASP A 187 4.04 -15.54 -19.29
C ASP A 187 3.00 -15.39 -18.18
N PRO A 188 1.72 -15.75 -18.42
CA PRO A 188 0.66 -15.51 -17.46
C PRO A 188 0.90 -16.30 -16.17
N SER A 189 1.65 -17.40 -16.26
CA SER A 189 1.98 -18.29 -15.15
C SER A 189 2.74 -17.55 -14.06
N ARG A 190 3.67 -16.66 -14.42
CA ARG A 190 4.47 -15.88 -13.45
C ARG A 190 3.63 -14.89 -12.66
N GLU A 191 2.70 -14.20 -13.32
CA GLU A 191 1.82 -13.24 -12.63
C GLU A 191 0.78 -13.96 -11.76
N MET A 192 0.28 -15.11 -12.22
CA MET A 192 -0.65 -15.93 -11.45
C MET A 192 -0.05 -16.44 -10.13
N VAL A 193 1.26 -16.64 -10.03
CA VAL A 193 1.93 -16.95 -8.75
C VAL A 193 1.71 -15.84 -7.73
N ASN A 194 1.78 -14.56 -8.13
CA ASN A 194 1.55 -13.45 -7.22
C ASN A 194 0.06 -13.28 -6.87
N VAL A 195 -0.84 -13.57 -7.82
CA VAL A 195 -2.28 -13.64 -7.52
C VAL A 195 -2.57 -14.71 -6.47
N GLN A 196 -1.98 -15.90 -6.61
CA GLN A 196 -2.15 -17.01 -5.68
C GLN A 196 -1.67 -16.65 -4.27
N LYS A 197 -0.51 -15.97 -4.15
CA LYS A 197 -0.02 -15.45 -2.86
C LYS A 197 -1.05 -14.54 -2.17
N CYS A 198 -1.68 -13.63 -2.91
CA CYS A 198 -2.72 -12.77 -2.37
C CYS A 198 -3.95 -13.56 -1.94
N MET A 199 -4.39 -14.54 -2.74
CA MET A 199 -5.55 -15.39 -2.42
C MET A 199 -5.35 -16.18 -1.13
N GLU A 200 -4.19 -16.82 -0.96
CA GLU A 200 -3.86 -17.60 0.25
C GLU A 200 -3.90 -16.74 1.52
N VAL A 201 -3.49 -15.47 1.43
CA VAL A 201 -3.56 -14.53 2.56
C VAL A 201 -5.00 -14.10 2.86
N VAL A 202 -5.82 -13.89 1.83
CA VAL A 202 -7.24 -13.54 2.00
C VAL A 202 -8.01 -14.72 2.62
N GLN A 203 -7.76 -15.95 2.16
CA GLN A 203 -8.38 -17.17 2.69
C GLN A 203 -8.08 -17.37 4.18
N LEU A 204 -6.84 -17.11 4.62
CA LEU A 204 -6.49 -17.16 6.05
C LEU A 204 -7.28 -16.18 6.92
N CYS A 205 -7.84 -15.13 6.32
CA CYS A 205 -8.68 -14.16 7.02
C CYS A 205 -10.17 -14.55 7.04
N GLU A 206 -10.61 -15.56 6.28
CA GLU A 206 -12.02 -15.95 6.17
C GLU A 206 -12.50 -16.77 7.38
N ASP A 207 -11.60 -17.49 8.04
CA ASP A 207 -11.92 -18.38 9.18
C ASP A 207 -11.97 -17.64 10.55
N ARG A 208 -12.08 -16.30 10.56
CA ARG A 208 -12.03 -15.47 11.78
C ARG A 208 -13.09 -14.38 11.80
#